data_AF-A0A7S4CR43-F1
#
_entry.id   AF-A0A7S4CR43-F1
#
_cell.length_a   1.000
_cell.length_b   1.000
_cell.length_c   1.000
_cell.angle_alpha   90.00
_cell.angle_beta   90.00
_cell.angle_gamma   90.00
#
_symmetry.space_group_name_H-M   'P 1'
#
loop_
_entity.id
_entity.type
_entity.pdbx_description
1 polymer ?
#
loop_
_entity_poly.entity_id
_entity_poly.type
_entity_poly.pdbx_seq_one_letter_code
_entity_poly.pdbx_strand_id
1 'polypeptide(L)'
;EGRLKSPSYVAATTDAYRKGLDRLRALPTPTPPSFEETRAVRHDLGLAFSRGLHTGWLDGIDNQKLVHGKWSKKRGPYVGQLSGKPERGWLYVATTEPLKAGDGLVLEVSGSGPFDLPREVGGRVMSVRPSGLRGVQQVRLGPGRIDLRGLKRGSPCWLTSDMALESKWQKLSRRAAPVTAARLDLRVRARPGEPLAVTCVAEGHGSVTLQTPE
;
A
#
# COMPACT_ATOMS: atom_id res chain seq x y z
N GLU A 1 11.47 -5.16 0.67
CA GLU A 1 11.79 -4.11 1.68
C GLU A 1 12.57 -4.70 2.87
N GLY A 2 13.86 -4.38 3.05
CA GLY A 2 14.71 -4.91 4.14
C GLY A 2 14.61 -4.21 5.51
N ARG A 3 13.39 -4.03 6.03
CA ARG A 3 13.16 -3.50 7.41
C ARG A 3 12.12 -4.32 8.16
N LEU A 4 12.15 -4.26 9.49
CA LEU A 4 11.08 -4.74 10.37
C LEU A 4 9.71 -4.19 9.89
N LYS A 5 8.74 -5.10 9.80
CA LYS A 5 7.37 -4.78 9.36
C LYS A 5 6.51 -4.48 10.57
N SER A 6 5.68 -3.44 10.45
CA SER A 6 4.65 -3.19 11.46
C SER A 6 3.56 -4.27 11.38
N PRO A 7 2.83 -4.52 12.48
CA PRO A 7 1.66 -5.39 12.44
C PRO A 7 0.64 -4.98 11.37
N SER A 8 0.44 -3.67 11.19
CA SER A 8 -0.46 -3.11 10.17
C SER A 8 -0.03 -3.48 8.75
N TYR A 9 1.28 -3.49 8.46
CA TYR A 9 1.80 -3.93 7.17
C TYR A 9 1.45 -5.40 6.91
N VAL A 10 1.68 -6.26 7.91
CA VAL A 10 1.43 -7.70 7.78
C VAL A 10 -0.06 -7.94 7.55
N ALA A 11 -0.93 -7.30 8.34
CA ALA A 11 -2.38 -7.42 8.23
C ALA A 11 -2.91 -6.94 6.88
N ALA A 12 -2.46 -5.79 6.37
CA ALA A 12 -2.88 -5.28 5.07
C ALA A 12 -2.46 -6.23 3.92
N THR A 13 -1.23 -6.74 3.99
CA THR A 13 -0.69 -7.65 2.97
C THR A 13 -1.43 -8.98 2.99
N THR A 14 -1.61 -9.60 4.16
CA THR A 14 -2.30 -10.90 4.27
C THR A 14 -3.78 -10.80 3.90
N ASP A 15 -4.46 -9.70 4.24
CA ASP A 15 -5.84 -9.43 3.82
C ASP A 15 -5.94 -9.33 2.29
N ALA A 16 -5.03 -8.59 1.64
CA ALA A 16 -5.00 -8.47 0.18
C ALA A 16 -4.78 -9.82 -0.52
N TYR A 17 -3.84 -10.64 -0.02
CA TYR A 17 -3.62 -11.99 -0.53
C TYR A 17 -4.82 -12.90 -0.30
N ARG A 18 -5.42 -12.86 0.90
CA ARG A 18 -6.60 -13.68 1.23
C ARG A 18 -7.76 -13.38 0.29
N LYS A 19 -8.08 -12.10 0.07
CA LYS A 19 -9.11 -11.68 -0.89
C LYS A 19 -8.85 -12.18 -2.30
N GLY A 20 -7.59 -12.14 -2.73
CA GLY A 20 -7.17 -12.71 -4.02
C GLY A 20 -7.45 -14.22 -4.09
N LEU A 21 -7.02 -14.99 -3.08
CA LEU A 21 -7.25 -16.44 -3.01
C LEU A 21 -8.73 -16.79 -2.94
N ASP A 22 -9.52 -16.07 -2.15
CA ASP A 22 -10.94 -16.34 -1.99
C ASP A 22 -11.70 -16.09 -3.30
N ARG A 23 -11.29 -15.08 -4.08
CA ARG A 23 -11.83 -14.85 -5.44
C ARG A 23 -11.48 -15.98 -6.39
N LEU A 24 -10.23 -16.45 -6.39
CA LEU A 24 -9.80 -17.58 -7.23
C LEU A 24 -10.59 -18.87 -6.91
N ARG A 25 -11.01 -19.03 -5.66
CA ARG A 25 -11.82 -20.19 -5.21
C ARG A 25 -13.30 -20.08 -5.57
N ALA A 26 -13.85 -18.87 -5.55
CA ALA A 26 -15.28 -18.65 -5.73
C ALA A 26 -15.77 -18.80 -7.18
N LEU A 27 -14.85 -18.75 -8.16
CA LEU A 27 -15.21 -18.69 -9.58
C LEU A 27 -14.59 -19.88 -10.34
N PRO A 28 -15.39 -20.66 -11.11
CA PRO A 28 -14.87 -21.71 -12.00
C PRO A 28 -13.85 -21.17 -13.02
N THR A 29 -14.08 -19.93 -13.47
CA THR A 29 -13.16 -19.15 -14.28
C THR A 29 -12.84 -17.85 -13.53
N PRO A 30 -11.61 -17.65 -13.05
CA PRO A 30 -11.28 -16.48 -12.26
C PRO A 30 -11.41 -15.22 -13.11
N THR A 31 -12.40 -14.39 -12.80
CA THR A 31 -12.53 -13.06 -13.39
C THR A 31 -11.50 -12.13 -12.76
N PRO A 32 -10.76 -11.32 -13.55
CA PRO A 32 -9.85 -10.35 -12.98
C PRO A 32 -10.59 -9.35 -12.08
N PRO A 33 -9.91 -8.80 -11.03
CA PRO A 33 -10.47 -7.70 -10.24
C PRO A 33 -10.96 -6.57 -11.14
N SER A 34 -12.01 -5.87 -10.70
CA SER A 34 -12.37 -4.61 -11.34
C SER A 34 -11.23 -3.59 -11.18
N PHE A 35 -11.22 -2.57 -12.04
CA PHE A 35 -10.25 -1.49 -11.94
C PHE A 35 -10.32 -0.77 -10.59
N GLU A 36 -11.53 -0.57 -10.05
CA GLU A 36 -11.76 0.10 -8.78
C GLU A 36 -11.25 -0.74 -7.60
N GLU A 37 -11.48 -2.05 -7.61
CA GLU A 37 -10.96 -2.96 -6.59
C GLU A 37 -9.44 -3.00 -6.61
N THR A 38 -8.85 -3.08 -7.80
CA THR A 38 -7.39 -3.04 -7.97
C THR A 38 -6.81 -1.74 -7.43
N ARG A 39 -7.44 -0.61 -7.76
CA ARG A 39 -7.06 0.70 -7.25
C ARG A 39 -7.16 0.76 -5.73
N ALA A 40 -8.24 0.28 -5.13
CA ALA A 40 -8.45 0.28 -3.69
C ALA A 40 -7.39 -0.55 -2.96
N VAL A 41 -7.10 -1.77 -3.44
CA VAL A 41 -6.03 -2.62 -2.88
C VAL A 41 -4.67 -1.94 -3.01
N ARG A 42 -4.35 -1.36 -4.17
CA ARG A 42 -3.09 -0.64 -4.38
C ARG A 42 -2.97 0.61 -3.50
N HIS A 43 -4.06 1.33 -3.27
CA HIS A 43 -4.08 2.49 -2.37
C HIS A 43 -3.80 2.04 -0.92
N ASP A 44 -4.52 1.03 -0.44
CA ASP A 44 -4.38 0.49 0.91
C ASP A 44 -2.96 -0.04 1.16
N LEU A 45 -2.43 -0.83 0.24
CA LEU A 45 -1.06 -1.33 0.32
C LEU A 45 -0.04 -0.20 0.14
N GLY A 46 -0.28 0.77 -0.74
CA GLY A 46 0.60 1.92 -0.92
C GLY A 46 0.82 2.72 0.37
N LEU A 47 -0.18 2.77 1.25
CA LEU A 47 -0.07 3.37 2.58
C LEU A 47 0.61 2.46 3.61
N ALA A 48 0.62 1.15 3.44
CA ALA A 48 1.32 0.22 4.32
C ALA A 48 2.82 0.12 3.97
N PHE A 49 3.13 0.12 2.67
CA PHE A 49 4.48 0.10 2.14
C PHE A 49 5.13 1.49 2.25
N SER A 50 6.45 1.54 2.21
CA SER A 50 7.20 2.81 2.28
C SER A 50 7.94 3.18 1.02
N ARG A 51 8.23 2.19 0.18
CA ARG A 51 9.04 2.33 -1.04
C ARG A 51 8.21 1.96 -2.27
N GLY A 52 6.92 2.28 -2.21
CA GLY A 52 5.96 1.94 -3.24
C GLY A 52 5.67 0.44 -3.34
N LEU A 53 4.89 0.10 -4.37
CA LEU A 53 4.53 -1.27 -4.73
C LEU A 53 5.30 -1.66 -5.99
N HIS A 54 6.10 -2.71 -5.90
CA HIS A 54 6.83 -3.31 -7.02
C HIS A 54 6.51 -4.81 -7.08
N THR A 55 6.79 -5.42 -8.22
CA THR A 55 6.76 -6.88 -8.40
C THR A 55 7.81 -7.63 -7.56
N GLY A 56 8.69 -6.89 -6.86
CA GLY A 56 9.83 -7.48 -6.18
C GLY A 56 10.76 -8.15 -7.18
N TRP A 57 11.45 -9.20 -6.74
CA TRP A 57 12.39 -9.94 -7.58
C TRP A 57 11.75 -10.89 -8.60
N LEU A 58 10.40 -10.89 -8.71
CA LEU A 58 9.69 -11.77 -9.64
C LEU A 58 10.04 -11.48 -11.11
N ASP A 59 10.30 -10.21 -11.44
CA ASP A 59 10.72 -9.79 -12.78
C ASP A 59 12.24 -9.55 -12.89
N GLY A 60 13.03 -10.07 -11.95
CA GLY A 60 14.49 -9.94 -11.92
C GLY A 60 15.03 -8.89 -10.93
N ILE A 61 16.34 -8.62 -11.04
CA ILE A 61 17.15 -7.91 -10.02
C ILE A 61 17.43 -6.44 -10.34
N ASP A 62 16.55 -5.76 -11.09
CA ASP A 62 16.72 -4.33 -11.42
C ASP A 62 16.57 -3.45 -10.16
N ASN A 63 17.67 -3.29 -9.42
CA ASN A 63 17.70 -2.62 -8.13
C ASN A 63 17.25 -1.15 -8.21
N GLN A 64 17.46 -0.48 -9.35
CA GLN A 64 17.05 0.92 -9.53
C GLN A 64 15.53 1.05 -9.61
N LYS A 65 14.84 0.07 -10.22
CA LYS A 65 13.37 0.01 -10.23
C LYS A 65 12.81 -0.48 -8.89
N LEU A 66 13.48 -1.45 -8.25
CA LEU A 66 13.04 -2.08 -7.01
C LEU A 66 13.17 -1.18 -5.78
N VAL A 67 14.20 -0.34 -5.74
CA VAL A 67 14.51 0.53 -4.60
C VAL A 67 14.89 1.91 -5.11
N HIS A 68 13.90 2.80 -5.21
CA HIS A 68 14.19 4.19 -5.57
C HIS A 68 14.93 4.90 -4.41
N GLY A 69 16.08 5.50 -4.69
CA GLY A 69 16.87 6.28 -3.72
C GLY A 69 16.37 7.71 -3.48
N LYS A 70 15.22 8.09 -4.06
CA LYS A 70 14.76 9.48 -4.11
C LYS A 70 14.29 10.05 -2.75
N TRP A 71 13.85 9.20 -1.82
CA TRP A 71 13.37 9.62 -0.51
C TRP A 71 13.84 8.66 0.58
N SER A 72 14.21 9.21 1.73
CA SER A 72 14.60 8.44 2.91
C SER A 72 13.41 8.07 3.81
N LYS A 73 12.27 8.76 3.66
CA LYS A 73 11.07 8.62 4.49
C LYS A 73 9.94 7.90 3.76
N LYS A 74 8.96 7.42 4.55
CA LYS A 74 7.77 6.74 4.04
C LYS A 74 7.00 7.67 3.11
N ARG A 75 6.68 7.17 1.92
CA ARG A 75 5.84 7.84 0.95
C ARG A 75 4.76 6.89 0.46
N GLY A 76 3.52 7.31 0.67
CA GLY A 76 2.35 6.59 0.20
C GLY A 76 1.95 7.02 -1.22
N PRO A 77 0.68 6.84 -1.58
CA PRO A 77 0.16 7.17 -2.90
C PRO A 77 0.33 8.66 -3.25
N TYR A 78 0.60 8.91 -4.54
CA TYR A 78 0.50 10.24 -5.12
C TYR A 78 -0.96 10.65 -5.16
N VAL A 79 -1.28 11.82 -4.65
CA VAL A 79 -2.68 12.31 -4.60
C VAL A 79 -2.91 13.54 -5.46
N GLY A 80 -1.87 14.22 -5.92
CA GLY A 80 -2.02 15.37 -6.81
C GLY A 80 -0.95 16.43 -6.59
N GLN A 81 -1.30 17.69 -6.77
CA GLN A 81 -0.35 18.81 -6.71
C GLN A 81 -0.94 20.04 -6.05
N LEU A 82 -0.07 20.87 -5.50
CA LEU A 82 -0.44 22.19 -5.01
C LEU A 82 -0.91 23.06 -6.18
N SER A 83 -2.15 23.55 -6.14
CA SER A 83 -2.70 24.47 -7.13
C SER A 83 -2.63 25.93 -6.69
N GLY A 84 -2.56 26.20 -5.37
CA GLY A 84 -2.46 27.55 -4.83
C GLY A 84 -2.32 27.62 -3.31
N LYS A 85 -2.02 28.83 -2.83
CA LYS A 85 -1.90 29.18 -1.40
C LYS A 85 -2.73 30.44 -1.15
N PRO A 86 -4.06 30.31 -1.05
CA PRO A 86 -5.01 31.42 -1.07
C PRO A 86 -4.76 32.46 0.04
N GLU A 87 -4.65 32.04 1.31
CA GLU A 87 -4.31 32.84 2.50
C GLU A 87 -4.52 32.01 3.79
N ARG A 88 -4.11 32.53 4.96
CA ARG A 88 -4.41 31.99 6.31
C ARG A 88 -4.06 30.50 6.54
N GLY A 89 -2.99 30.01 5.91
CA GLY A 89 -2.49 28.66 6.11
C GLY A 89 -3.27 27.55 5.39
N TRP A 90 -4.21 27.92 4.51
CA TRP A 90 -4.87 26.97 3.62
C TRP A 90 -4.02 26.69 2.38
N LEU A 91 -4.07 25.45 1.92
CA LEU A 91 -3.46 24.98 0.67
C LEU A 91 -4.57 24.50 -0.25
N TYR A 92 -4.55 24.94 -1.51
CA TYR A 92 -5.40 24.36 -2.54
C TYR A 92 -4.63 23.19 -3.17
N VAL A 93 -5.21 22.00 -3.11
CA VAL A 93 -4.63 20.79 -3.69
C VAL A 93 -5.52 20.33 -4.81
N ALA A 94 -5.00 20.35 -6.04
CA ALA A 94 -5.61 19.67 -7.17
C ALA A 94 -5.37 18.18 -6.98
N THR A 95 -6.44 17.42 -6.78
CA THR A 95 -6.35 16.01 -6.39
C THR A 95 -7.33 15.15 -7.16
N THR A 96 -6.91 13.92 -7.44
CA THR A 96 -7.72 12.89 -8.08
C THR A 96 -8.46 12.02 -7.07
N GLU A 97 -8.15 12.14 -5.78
CA GLU A 97 -8.70 11.31 -4.70
C GLU A 97 -9.10 12.21 -3.52
N PRO A 98 -10.22 11.93 -2.82
CA PRO A 98 -10.68 12.81 -1.74
C PRO A 98 -9.73 12.74 -0.54
N LEU A 99 -9.16 13.89 -0.16
CA LEU A 99 -8.45 14.06 1.10
C LEU A 99 -9.45 14.21 2.25
N LYS A 100 -9.10 13.69 3.42
CA LYS A 100 -9.92 13.79 4.64
C LYS A 100 -9.10 14.25 5.84
N ALA A 101 -9.81 14.76 6.85
CA ALA A 101 -9.17 15.10 8.12
C ALA A 101 -8.56 13.85 8.77
N GLY A 102 -7.35 14.00 9.32
CA GLY A 102 -6.56 12.91 9.88
C GLY A 102 -5.51 12.34 8.93
N ASP A 103 -5.63 12.57 7.62
CA ASP A 103 -4.63 12.13 6.66
C ASP A 103 -3.27 12.78 6.93
N GLY A 104 -2.20 12.04 6.70
CA GLY A 104 -0.86 12.59 6.65
C GLY A 104 -0.55 13.01 5.23
N LEU A 105 -0.20 14.28 5.01
CA LEU A 105 0.07 14.82 3.68
C LEU A 105 1.46 15.46 3.64
N VAL A 106 2.23 15.14 2.60
CA VAL A 106 3.54 15.74 2.32
C VAL A 106 3.55 16.35 0.93
N LEU A 107 4.10 17.55 0.84
CA LEU A 107 4.36 18.28 -0.38
C LEU A 107 5.88 18.35 -0.64
N GLU A 108 6.27 18.20 -1.91
CA GLU A 108 7.66 18.38 -2.32
C GLU A 108 7.94 19.83 -2.71
N VAL A 109 9.00 20.38 -2.11
CA VAL A 109 9.69 21.56 -2.60
C VAL A 109 10.78 21.08 -3.54
N SER A 110 10.67 21.42 -4.83
CA SER A 110 11.67 21.08 -5.83
C SER A 110 13.06 21.53 -5.37
N GLY A 111 14.04 20.64 -5.49
CA GLY A 111 15.45 20.94 -5.24
C GLY A 111 16.01 21.96 -6.24
N SER A 112 17.16 22.54 -5.90
CA SER A 112 17.84 23.54 -6.72
C SER A 112 18.70 22.89 -7.81
N GLY A 113 19.12 21.64 -7.60
CA GLY A 113 19.86 20.83 -8.57
C GLY A 113 19.33 19.39 -8.74
N PRO A 114 19.82 18.66 -9.76
CA PRO A 114 19.35 17.31 -10.10
C PRO A 114 19.68 16.24 -9.05
N PHE A 115 20.61 16.53 -8.14
CA PHE A 115 21.04 15.61 -7.07
C PHE A 115 20.54 16.03 -5.68
N ASP A 116 19.82 17.14 -5.58
CA ASP A 116 19.29 17.60 -4.30
C ASP A 116 18.06 16.77 -3.91
N LEU A 117 18.12 16.18 -2.71
CA LEU A 117 16.93 15.59 -2.10
C LEU A 117 15.87 16.69 -1.92
N PRO A 118 14.67 16.53 -2.49
CA PRO A 118 13.63 17.55 -2.38
C PRO A 118 13.26 17.74 -0.91
N ARG A 119 13.20 19.00 -0.48
CA ARG A 119 12.73 19.32 0.87
C ARG A 119 11.26 18.95 0.97
N GLU A 120 10.93 18.19 1.99
CA GLU A 120 9.55 17.78 2.27
C GLU A 120 8.89 18.75 3.24
N VAL A 121 7.69 19.21 2.90
CA VAL A 121 6.84 20.07 3.73
C VAL A 121 5.52 19.36 3.93
N GLY A 122 5.19 18.98 5.15
CA GLY A 122 3.99 18.19 5.39
C GLY A 122 3.57 18.16 6.84
N GLY A 123 2.41 17.57 7.07
CA GLY A 123 1.80 17.46 8.39
C GLY A 123 0.48 16.72 8.31
N ARG A 124 -0.28 16.79 9.40
CA ARG A 124 -1.62 16.20 9.43
C ARG A 124 -2.63 17.14 8.80
N VAL A 125 -3.51 16.62 7.96
CA VAL A 125 -4.69 17.33 7.47
C VAL A 125 -5.63 17.53 8.65
N MET A 126 -5.72 18.76 9.14
CA MET A 126 -6.59 19.14 10.25
C MET A 126 -8.00 19.45 9.79
N SER A 127 -8.16 19.92 8.56
CA SER A 127 -9.45 20.29 7.99
C SER A 127 -9.40 20.21 6.48
N VAL A 128 -10.52 19.79 5.88
CA VAL A 128 -10.75 19.76 4.44
C VAL A 128 -12.04 20.51 4.14
N ARG A 129 -12.04 21.34 3.10
CA ARG A 129 -13.24 22.04 2.61
C ARG A 129 -13.28 22.03 1.08
N PRO A 130 -14.47 22.07 0.47
CA PRO A 130 -14.60 22.30 -0.97
C PRO A 130 -13.97 23.64 -1.34
N SER A 131 -13.28 23.69 -2.49
CA SER A 131 -12.73 24.95 -3.01
C SER A 131 -13.69 25.70 -3.93
N GLY A 132 -14.80 25.06 -4.34
CA GLY A 132 -15.66 25.51 -5.44
C GLY A 132 -15.11 25.18 -6.83
N LEU A 133 -13.84 24.79 -6.94
CA LEU A 133 -13.22 24.37 -8.20
C LEU A 133 -13.24 22.83 -8.33
N ARG A 134 -13.58 22.35 -9.53
CA ARG A 134 -13.64 20.90 -9.80
C ARG A 134 -12.25 20.27 -9.63
N GLY A 135 -12.19 19.19 -8.84
CA GLY A 135 -10.95 18.46 -8.58
C GLY A 135 -9.96 19.19 -7.68
N VAL A 136 -10.37 20.24 -6.97
CA VAL A 136 -9.50 20.97 -6.03
C VAL A 136 -10.14 21.00 -4.64
N GLN A 137 -9.36 20.64 -3.63
CA GLN A 137 -9.75 20.72 -2.22
C GLN A 137 -8.90 21.74 -1.48
N GLN A 138 -9.51 22.42 -0.51
CA GLN A 138 -8.78 23.25 0.44
C GLN A 138 -8.41 22.41 1.65
N VAL A 139 -7.14 22.36 1.99
CA VAL A 139 -6.65 21.64 3.17
C VAL A 139 -5.87 22.56 4.10
N ARG A 140 -6.04 22.36 5.40
CA ARG A 140 -5.21 23.00 6.42
C ARG A 140 -4.37 21.95 7.12
N LEU A 141 -3.06 22.14 7.11
CA LEU A 141 -2.14 21.24 7.78
C LEU A 141 -1.83 21.72 9.21
N GLY A 142 -1.47 20.80 10.11
CA GLY A 142 -1.15 21.10 11.50
C GLY A 142 -0.49 19.93 12.25
N PRO A 143 -0.42 19.99 13.61
CA PRO A 143 -1.06 20.96 14.50
C PRO A 143 -0.34 22.32 14.65
N GLY A 144 0.87 22.50 14.13
CA GLY A 144 1.63 23.76 14.18
C GLY A 144 1.61 24.56 12.86
N ARG A 145 2.21 25.76 12.88
CA ARG A 145 2.47 26.52 11.66
C ARG A 145 3.47 25.76 10.80
N ILE A 146 3.07 25.41 9.59
CA ILE A 146 3.94 24.72 8.64
C ILE A 146 4.70 25.77 7.80
N ASP A 147 6.00 25.57 7.66
CA ASP A 147 6.83 26.41 6.82
C ASP A 147 6.66 26.09 5.34
N LEU A 148 5.75 26.83 4.70
CA LEU A 148 5.38 26.69 3.29
C LEU A 148 6.35 27.39 2.32
N ARG A 149 7.48 27.93 2.80
CA ARG A 149 8.50 28.54 1.93
C ARG A 149 9.00 27.54 0.91
N GLY A 150 9.22 28.00 -0.31
CA GLY A 150 9.69 27.18 -1.43
C GLY A 150 8.60 26.38 -2.16
N LEU A 151 7.43 26.15 -1.56
CA LEU A 151 6.32 25.48 -2.26
C LEU A 151 5.79 26.37 -3.39
N LYS A 152 5.67 25.78 -4.59
CA LYS A 152 5.20 26.44 -5.81
C LYS A 152 3.97 25.70 -6.33
N ARG A 153 3.17 26.37 -7.17
CA ARG A 153 2.11 25.69 -7.92
C ARG A 153 2.75 24.56 -8.73
N GLY A 154 2.13 23.38 -8.71
CA GLY A 154 2.67 22.14 -9.28
C GLY A 154 3.52 21.30 -8.32
N SER A 155 3.81 21.78 -7.10
CA SER A 155 4.49 20.97 -6.07
C SER A 155 3.74 19.65 -5.85
N PRO A 156 4.37 18.47 -6.06
CA PRO A 156 3.75 17.17 -5.85
C PRO A 156 3.25 16.97 -4.42
N CYS A 157 2.09 16.33 -4.28
CA CYS A 157 1.45 15.99 -3.01
C CYS A 157 1.31 14.47 -2.88
N TRP A 158 1.66 13.96 -1.71
CA TRP A 158 1.67 12.53 -1.40
C TRP A 158 1.01 12.26 -0.05
N LEU A 159 0.26 11.18 0.05
CA LEU A 159 -0.18 10.68 1.34
C LEU A 159 0.96 9.99 2.07
N THR A 160 0.92 10.03 3.39
CA THR A 160 1.89 9.37 4.28
C THR A 160 1.21 8.49 5.33
N SER A 161 -0.04 8.78 5.66
CA SER A 161 -0.87 7.98 6.55
C SER A 161 -2.35 8.24 6.33
N ASP A 162 -3.18 7.24 6.60
CA ASP A 162 -4.63 7.35 6.74
C ASP A 162 -5.00 6.75 8.11
N MET A 163 -5.58 7.55 9.00
CA MET A 163 -5.91 7.09 10.36
C MET A 163 -6.97 5.99 10.39
N ALA A 164 -7.97 6.07 9.52
CA ALA A 164 -9.05 5.08 9.48
C ALA A 164 -8.49 3.73 9.01
N LEU A 165 -7.63 3.78 7.99
CA LEU A 165 -6.98 2.60 7.46
C LEU A 165 -5.98 1.99 8.47
N GLU A 166 -5.17 2.82 9.12
CA GLU A 166 -4.26 2.37 10.18
C GLU A 166 -5.03 1.73 11.34
N SER A 167 -6.14 2.33 11.78
CA SER A 167 -6.99 1.78 12.83
C SER A 167 -7.59 0.43 12.42
N LYS A 168 -8.09 0.31 11.18
CA LYS A 168 -8.59 -0.95 10.61
C LYS A 168 -7.52 -2.05 10.68
N TRP A 169 -6.30 -1.77 10.23
CA TRP A 169 -5.21 -2.75 10.22
C TRP A 169 -4.71 -3.10 11.61
N GLN A 170 -4.64 -2.13 12.53
CA GLN A 170 -4.32 -2.43 13.93
C GLN A 170 -5.34 -3.35 14.57
N LYS A 171 -6.65 -3.09 14.37
CA LYS A 171 -7.72 -3.98 14.84
C LYS A 171 -7.58 -5.39 14.24
N LEU A 172 -7.33 -5.49 12.94
CA LEU A 172 -7.17 -6.78 12.27
C LEU A 172 -5.94 -7.54 12.80
N SER A 173 -4.80 -6.86 12.99
CA SER A 173 -3.56 -7.47 13.47
C SER A 173 -3.65 -8.02 14.90
N ARG A 174 -4.56 -7.47 15.72
CA ARG A 174 -4.80 -7.90 17.11
C ARG A 174 -5.93 -8.92 17.22
N ARG A 175 -6.66 -9.18 16.15
CA ARG A 175 -7.76 -10.13 16.15
C ARG A 175 -7.19 -11.53 16.38
N ALA A 176 -7.64 -12.19 17.44
CA ALA A 176 -7.36 -13.60 17.64
C ALA A 176 -7.96 -14.39 16.47
N ALA A 177 -7.11 -15.11 15.73
CA ALA A 177 -7.57 -16.06 14.75
C ALA A 177 -7.86 -17.38 15.47
N PRO A 178 -9.03 -18.01 15.25
CA PRO A 178 -9.25 -19.36 15.74
C PRO A 178 -8.18 -20.27 15.13
N VAL A 179 -7.39 -20.91 15.99
CA VAL A 179 -6.43 -21.92 15.56
C VAL A 179 -7.22 -23.22 15.43
N THR A 180 -7.62 -23.54 14.21
CA THR A 180 -8.15 -24.87 13.91
C THR A 180 -6.98 -25.79 13.67
N ALA A 181 -6.72 -26.68 14.62
CA ALA A 181 -5.84 -27.82 14.37
C ALA A 181 -6.58 -28.78 13.42
N ALA A 182 -6.06 -28.94 12.20
CA ALA A 182 -6.53 -29.94 11.26
C ALA A 182 -5.47 -31.02 11.13
N ARG A 183 -5.87 -32.29 11.23
CA ARG A 183 -4.97 -33.40 10.93
C ARG A 183 -4.67 -33.41 9.44
N LEU A 184 -3.39 -33.44 9.09
CA LEU A 184 -2.91 -33.62 7.73
C LEU A 184 -2.28 -35.01 7.63
N ASP A 185 -2.85 -35.87 6.79
CA ASP A 185 -2.26 -37.15 6.45
C ASP A 185 -1.42 -36.98 5.17
N LEU A 186 -0.10 -37.09 5.31
CA LEU A 186 0.84 -36.99 4.21
C LEU A 186 1.26 -38.39 3.76
N ARG A 187 1.08 -38.70 2.48
CA ARG A 187 1.60 -39.91 1.83
C ARG A 187 2.71 -39.52 0.87
N VAL A 188 3.88 -40.09 1.07
CA VAL A 188 5.06 -39.84 0.23
C VAL A 188 5.35 -41.10 -0.59
N ARG A 189 5.48 -40.94 -1.91
CA ARG A 189 5.96 -41.98 -2.83
C ARG A 189 7.26 -41.53 -3.44
N ALA A 190 8.32 -42.30 -3.21
CA ALA A 190 9.63 -42.11 -3.80
C ALA A 190 10.09 -43.42 -4.45
N ARG A 191 10.50 -43.36 -5.72
CA ARG A 191 11.10 -44.48 -6.45
C ARG A 191 12.29 -43.97 -7.27
N PRO A 192 13.40 -44.71 -7.35
CA PRO A 192 14.53 -44.33 -8.21
C PRO A 192 14.07 -44.13 -9.66
N GLY A 193 14.40 -42.97 -10.24
CA GLY A 193 14.04 -42.62 -11.62
C GLY A 193 12.59 -42.13 -11.84
N GLU A 194 11.75 -42.08 -10.79
CA GLU A 194 10.42 -41.45 -10.85
C GLU A 194 10.41 -40.13 -10.07
N PRO A 195 9.59 -39.13 -10.46
CA PRO A 195 9.37 -37.93 -9.67
C PRO A 195 8.87 -38.24 -8.25
N LEU A 196 9.40 -37.50 -7.27
CA LEU A 196 8.93 -37.60 -5.90
C LEU A 196 7.51 -37.05 -5.83
N ALA A 197 6.58 -37.86 -5.31
CA ALA A 197 5.18 -37.46 -5.16
C ALA A 197 4.78 -37.37 -3.69
N VAL A 198 4.15 -36.27 -3.31
CA VAL A 198 3.56 -36.06 -1.97
C VAL A 198 2.07 -35.82 -2.13
N THR A 199 1.26 -36.68 -1.56
CA THR A 199 -0.20 -36.52 -1.46
C THR A 199 -0.56 -36.08 -0.04
N CYS A 200 -1.23 -34.95 0.08
CA CYS A 200 -1.78 -34.45 1.34
C CYS A 200 -3.30 -34.66 1.35
N VAL A 201 -3.80 -35.26 2.42
CA VAL A 201 -5.23 -35.35 2.74
C VAL A 201 -5.48 -34.57 4.03
N ALA A 202 -6.42 -33.63 3.99
CA ALA A 202 -6.81 -32.85 5.16
C ALA A 202 -8.23 -33.24 5.59
N GLU A 203 -8.45 -33.33 6.90
CA GLU A 203 -9.76 -33.70 7.47
C GLU A 203 -10.88 -32.76 6.96
N GLY A 204 -11.94 -33.34 6.38
CA GLY A 204 -13.06 -32.59 5.81
C GLY A 204 -12.77 -31.89 4.46
N HIS A 205 -11.60 -32.13 3.85
CA HIS A 205 -11.19 -31.55 2.57
C HIS A 205 -10.74 -32.62 1.57
N GLY A 206 -10.62 -32.24 0.29
CA GLY A 206 -10.10 -33.14 -0.76
C GLY A 206 -8.59 -33.40 -0.66
N SER A 207 -8.09 -34.35 -1.46
CA SER A 207 -6.66 -34.67 -1.56
C SER A 207 -5.94 -33.78 -2.58
N VAL A 208 -4.74 -33.31 -2.27
CA VAL A 208 -3.86 -32.60 -3.21
C VAL A 208 -2.55 -33.38 -3.36
N THR A 209 -2.09 -33.58 -4.60
CA THR A 209 -0.81 -34.22 -4.89
C THR A 209 0.14 -33.22 -5.57
N LEU A 210 1.36 -33.12 -5.05
CA LEU A 210 2.46 -32.35 -5.62
C LEU A 210 3.56 -33.31 -6.08
N GLN A 211 4.18 -33.02 -7.23
CA GLN A 211 5.28 -33.79 -7.79
C GLN A 211 6.46 -32.88 -8.11
N THR A 212 7.68 -33.39 -7.98
CA THR A 212 8.86 -32.69 -8.51
C THR A 212 8.79 -32.61 -10.04
N PRO A 213 9.34 -31.56 -10.66
CA PRO A 213 9.54 -31.55 -12.11
C PRO A 213 10.36 -32.77 -12.54
N GLU A 214 10.11 -33.28 -13.75
CA GLU A 214 10.96 -34.27 -14.42
C GLU A 214 12.35 -33.71 -14.76
#